data_AF-A0A368GW33-F1
#
_entry.id   AF-A0A368GW33-F1
#
_cell.length_a   1.000
_cell.length_b   1.000
_cell.length_c   1.000
_cell.angle_alpha   90.00
_cell.angle_beta   90.00
_cell.angle_gamma   90.00
#
_symmetry.space_group_name_H-M   'P 1'
#
loop_
_entity.id
_entity.type
_entity.pdbx_description
1 polymer ?
#
loop_
_entity_poly.entity_id
_entity_poly.type
_entity_poly.pdbx_seq_one_letter_code
_entity_poly.pdbx_strand_id
1 'polypeptide(L)'
;MVDAWTVAIAVTLVSVIGGVVVFATLGHLSRHLHKPINAIASSGLSVVFVTYPEAMRVMPFPSIWSTFFFAMLAFLSLGSLIGRLRLL
;
A
#
# COMPACT_ATOMS: atom_id res chain seq x y z
N MET A 1 -11.73 -9.37 25.87
CA MET A 1 -10.97 -8.09 25.96
C MET A 1 -9.61 -8.24 25.31
N VAL A 2 -8.82 -9.26 25.66
CA VAL A 2 -7.52 -9.60 25.06
C VAL A 2 -7.52 -9.76 23.52
N ASP A 3 -8.65 -10.15 22.93
CA ASP A 3 -8.78 -10.34 21.48
C ASP A 3 -8.66 -9.03 20.69
N ALA A 4 -9.25 -7.94 21.21
CA ALA A 4 -9.23 -6.64 20.55
C ALA A 4 -7.85 -5.99 20.57
N TRP A 5 -7.12 -6.11 21.69
CA TRP A 5 -5.79 -5.54 21.84
C TRP A 5 -4.77 -6.26 20.94
N THR A 6 -4.87 -7.58 20.82
CA THR A 6 -3.99 -8.39 19.97
C THR A 6 -4.18 -8.03 18.49
N VAL A 7 -5.44 -7.91 18.05
CA VAL A 7 -5.76 -7.53 16.66
C VAL A 7 -5.29 -6.10 16.37
N ALA A 8 -5.49 -5.16 17.30
CA ALA A 8 -5.04 -3.78 17.13
C ALA A 8 -3.52 -3.70 16.95
N ILE A 9 -2.75 -4.37 17.83
CA ILE A 9 -1.29 -4.41 17.75
C ILE A 9 -0.82 -5.03 16.44
N ALA A 10 -1.41 -6.16 16.04
CA ALA A 10 -1.05 -6.84 14.81
C ALA A 10 -1.31 -5.96 13.56
N VAL A 11 -2.46 -5.28 13.51
CA VAL A 11 -2.82 -4.36 12.43
C VAL A 11 -1.86 -3.16 12.38
N THR A 12 -1.55 -2.55 13.53
CA THR A 12 -0.60 -1.43 13.57
C THR A 12 0.78 -1.85 13.08
N LEU A 13 1.28 -3.02 13.52
CA LEU A 13 2.60 -3.51 13.12
C LEU A 13 2.68 -3.76 11.61
N VAL A 14 1.68 -4.43 11.04
CA VAL A 14 1.57 -4.69 9.60
C VAL A 14 1.47 -3.38 8.80
N SER A 15 0.76 -2.38 9.33
CA SER A 15 0.60 -1.08 8.67
C SER A 15 1.91 -0.27 8.66
N VAL A 16 2.67 -0.27 9.77
CA VAL A 16 3.99 0.40 9.84
C VAL A 16 4.97 -0.26 8.88
N ILE A 17 5.04 -1.59 8.88
CA ILE A 17 5.91 -2.34 7.96
C ILE A 17 5.48 -2.07 6.51
N GLY A 18 4.18 -2.11 6.22
CA GLY A 18 3.66 -1.80 4.89
C GLY A 18 3.98 -0.38 4.43
N GLY A 19 3.93 0.61 5.31
CA GLY A 19 4.34 1.98 5.01
C GLY A 19 5.82 2.10 4.65
N VAL A 20 6.71 1.53 5.47
CA VAL A 20 8.16 1.52 5.20
C VAL A 20 8.47 0.85 3.87
N VAL A 21 7.80 -0.26 3.59
CA VAL A 21 7.91 -0.99 2.33
C VAL A 21 7.46 -0.11 1.16
N VAL A 22 6.24 0.44 1.17
CA VAL A 22 5.72 1.29 0.07
C VAL A 22 6.64 2.49 -0.21
N PHE A 23 7.16 3.16 0.82
CA PHE A 23 8.11 4.25 0.63
C PHE A 23 9.46 3.78 0.05
N ALA A 24 9.94 2.59 0.43
CA ALA A 24 11.14 1.99 -0.17
C ALA A 24 10.93 1.62 -1.65
N THR A 25 9.76 1.09 -2.01
CA THR A 25 9.33 0.83 -3.40
C THR A 25 9.37 2.14 -4.19
N LEU A 26 8.65 3.16 -3.73
CA LEU A 26 8.56 4.46 -4.41
C LEU A 26 9.92 5.14 -4.57
N GLY A 27 10.78 5.07 -3.55
CA GLY A 27 12.13 5.62 -3.58
C GLY A 27 13.03 4.92 -4.61
N HIS A 28 12.96 3.59 -4.69
CA HIS A 28 13.65 2.83 -5.73
C HIS A 28 13.13 3.18 -7.13
N LEU A 29 11.81 3.32 -7.26
CA LEU A 29 11.16 3.65 -8.52
C LEU A 29 11.52 5.05 -9.04
N SER A 30 11.55 6.04 -8.16
CA SER A 30 11.95 7.41 -8.51
C SER A 30 13.37 7.47 -9.08
N ARG A 31 14.29 6.65 -8.54
CA ARG A 31 15.65 6.53 -9.06
C ARG A 31 15.69 5.82 -10.41
N HIS A 32 14.89 4.77 -10.61
CA HIS A 32 14.89 3.98 -11.85
C HIS A 32 14.21 4.70 -13.03
N LEU A 33 13.16 5.49 -12.78
CA LEU A 33 12.41 6.24 -13.80
C LEU A 33 12.86 7.69 -13.98
N HIS A 34 13.82 8.17 -13.16
CA HIS A 34 14.28 9.57 -13.15
C HIS A 34 13.12 10.59 -13.05
N LYS A 35 12.02 10.20 -12.40
CA LYS A 35 10.84 11.04 -12.18
C LYS A 35 10.72 11.38 -10.70
N PRO A 36 10.35 12.62 -10.36
CA PRO A 36 10.16 13.02 -8.96
C PRO A 36 9.02 12.20 -8.33
N ILE A 37 9.19 11.84 -7.06
CA ILE A 37 8.23 11.03 -6.28
C ILE A 37 6.83 11.66 -6.32
N ASN A 38 6.77 13.00 -6.37
CA ASN A 38 5.53 13.77 -6.44
C ASN A 38 4.73 13.52 -7.75
N ALA A 39 5.42 13.31 -8.88
CA ALA A 39 4.77 12.98 -10.15
C ALA A 39 4.18 11.55 -10.15
N ILE A 40 4.79 10.65 -9.38
CA ILE A 40 4.37 9.25 -9.25
C ILE A 40 3.18 9.15 -8.26
N ALA A 41 3.23 9.91 -7.16
CA ALA A 41 2.20 9.90 -6.11
C ALA A 41 0.95 10.73 -6.45
N SER A 42 1.07 11.77 -7.28
CA SER A 42 -0.04 12.68 -7.62
C SER A 42 -0.97 12.15 -8.72
N SER A 43 -0.80 10.90 -9.14
CA SER A 43 -1.59 10.34 -10.24
C SER A 43 -2.79 9.57 -9.70
N GLY A 44 -4.01 9.90 -10.18
CA GLY A 44 -5.27 9.37 -9.65
C GLY A 44 -5.40 7.83 -9.67
N LEU A 45 -6.49 7.32 -9.08
CA LEU A 45 -6.74 5.89 -8.84
C LEU A 45 -6.47 4.99 -10.06
N SER A 46 -6.76 5.47 -11.27
CA SER A 46 -6.52 4.75 -12.54
C SER A 46 -5.04 4.56 -12.89
N VAL A 47 -4.16 5.49 -12.49
CA VAL A 47 -2.72 5.44 -12.78
C VAL A 47 -2.00 4.55 -11.76
N VAL A 48 -2.51 4.48 -10.52
CA VAL A 48 -2.01 3.60 -9.45
C VAL A 48 -2.30 2.11 -9.78
N PHE A 49 -3.35 1.78 -10.52
CA PHE A 49 -3.59 0.38 -10.90
C PHE A 49 -2.75 -0.11 -12.11
N VAL A 50 -2.10 0.79 -12.85
CA VAL A 50 -1.31 0.43 -14.05
C VAL A 50 0.18 0.68 -13.85
N THR A 51 0.54 1.87 -13.36
CA THR A 51 1.94 2.29 -13.22
C THR A 51 2.62 1.62 -12.04
N TYR A 52 1.87 1.36 -10.96
CA TYR A 52 2.39 0.78 -9.73
C TYR A 52 2.71 -0.73 -9.87
N PRO A 53 1.88 -1.56 -10.54
CA PRO A 53 2.24 -2.94 -10.83
C PRO A 53 3.41 -3.06 -11.82
N GLU A 54 3.48 -2.17 -12.81
CA GLU A 54 4.57 -2.12 -13.80
C GLU A 54 5.91 -1.78 -13.12
N ALA A 55 5.88 -0.80 -12.22
CA ALA A 55 6.94 -0.44 -11.28
C ALA A 55 7.36 -1.58 -10.33
N MET A 56 6.40 -2.34 -9.79
CA MET A 56 6.69 -3.47 -8.91
C MET A 56 7.36 -4.63 -9.64
N ARG A 57 7.14 -4.77 -10.95
CA ARG A 57 7.73 -5.83 -11.77
C ARG A 57 9.22 -5.65 -12.02
N VAL A 58 9.71 -4.41 -12.02
CA VAL A 58 11.13 -4.08 -12.20
C VAL A 58 11.94 -4.16 -10.90
N MET A 59 11.28 -4.35 -9.75
CA MET A 59 11.97 -4.42 -8.45
C MET A 59 12.45 -5.83 -8.12
N PRO A 60 13.59 -5.96 -7.41
CA PRO A 60 14.01 -7.23 -6.86
C PRO A 60 12.95 -7.75 -5.87
N PHE A 61 12.54 -9.02 -6.03
CA PHE A 61 11.50 -9.72 -5.25
C PHE A 61 10.05 -9.23 -5.46
N PRO A 62 9.47 -9.35 -6.68
CA PRO A 62 8.12 -8.86 -7.00
C PRO A 62 7.00 -9.48 -6.16
N SER A 63 7.20 -10.69 -5.65
CA SER A 63 6.22 -11.41 -4.82
C SER A 63 5.92 -10.69 -3.50
N ILE A 64 6.96 -10.17 -2.83
CA ILE A 64 6.81 -9.46 -1.55
C ILE A 64 6.07 -8.14 -1.79
N TRP A 65 6.46 -7.39 -2.82
CA TRP A 65 5.86 -6.10 -3.17
C TRP A 65 4.37 -6.23 -3.52
N SER A 66 3.99 -7.27 -4.27
CA SER A 66 2.59 -7.53 -4.63
C SER A 66 1.72 -7.80 -3.40
N THR A 67 2.23 -8.57 -2.42
CA THR A 67 1.51 -8.83 -1.16
C THR A 67 1.17 -7.54 -0.41
N PHE A 68 2.10 -6.57 -0.34
CA PHE A 68 1.86 -5.29 0.34
C PHE A 68 0.88 -4.39 -0.41
N PHE A 69 0.91 -4.37 -1.75
CA PHE A 69 -0.07 -3.63 -2.55
C PHE A 69 -1.49 -4.15 -2.34
N PHE A 70 -1.66 -5.47 -2.37
CA PHE A 70 -2.96 -6.09 -2.11
C PHE A 70 -3.40 -5.91 -0.65
N ALA A 71 -2.48 -5.96 0.31
CA ALA A 71 -2.80 -5.65 1.69
C ALA A 71 -3.30 -4.21 1.85
N MET A 72 -2.61 -3.23 1.24
CA MET A 72 -3.04 -1.82 1.23
C MET A 72 -4.44 -1.65 0.64
N LEU A 73 -4.73 -2.30 -0.49
CA LEU A 73 -6.07 -2.30 -1.09
C LEU A 73 -7.11 -2.95 -0.17
N ALA A 74 -6.79 -4.08 0.46
CA ALA A 74 -7.69 -4.75 1.39
C ALA A 74 -8.04 -3.87 2.59
N PHE A 75 -7.05 -3.18 3.19
CA PHE A 75 -7.30 -2.23 4.29
C PHE A 75 -8.13 -1.03 3.84
N LEU A 76 -7.88 -0.49 2.64
CA LEU A 76 -8.66 0.61 2.08
C LEU A 76 -10.12 0.18 1.81
N SER A 77 -10.32 -1.01 1.26
CA SER A 77 -11.63 -1.61 1.04
C SER A 77 -12.37 -1.88 2.34
N LEU A 78 -11.69 -2.43 3.36
CA LEU A 78 -12.27 -2.68 4.69
C LEU A 78 -12.64 -1.38 5.40
N GLY A 79 -11.77 -0.37 5.38
CA GLY A 79 -12.05 0.94 5.97
C GLY A 79 -13.26 1.62 5.30
N SER A 80 -13.36 1.54 3.98
CA SER A 80 -14.51 2.04 3.21
C SER A 80 -15.80 1.29 3.54
N LEU A 81 -15.73 -0.04 3.67
CA LEU A 81 -16.89 -0.88 4.02
C LEU A 81 -17.41 -0.57 5.42
N ILE A 82 -16.52 -0.46 6.40
CA ILE A 82 -16.85 -0.12 7.79
C ILE A 82 -17.44 1.30 7.89
N GLY A 83 -16.90 2.24 7.14
CA GLY A 83 -17.43 3.61 7.06
C GLY A 83 -18.84 3.66 6.48
N ARG A 84 -19.13 2.86 5.44
CA ARG A 84 -20.49 2.76 4.88
C ARG A 84 -21.47 2.06 5.81
N LEU A 85 -21.03 1.02 6.52
CA LEU A 85 -21.88 0.28 7.45
C LEU A 85 -22.27 1.10 8.69
N ARG A 86 -21.46 2.11 9.06
CA ARG A 86 -21.72 3.00 10.20
C ARG A 86 -22.71 4.15 9.90
N LEU A 87 -23.10 4.33 8.63
CA LEU A 87 -24.04 5.37 8.19
C LEU A 87 -25.44 4.81 7.85
N LEU A 88 -25.65 3.51 8.03
CA LEU A 88 -26.95 2.81 7.98
C LEU A 88 -27.34 2.40 9.41
#